data_AF-A0A2H3TAT2-F1
#
_entry.id   AF-A0A2H3TAT2-F1
#
_cell.length_a   1.000
_cell.length_b   1.000
_cell.length_c   1.000
_cell.angle_alpha   90.00
_cell.angle_beta   90.00
_cell.angle_gamma   90.00
#
_symmetry.space_group_name_H-M   'P 1'
#
loop_
_entity.id
_entity.type
_entity.pdbx_description
1 polymer ?
#
loop_
_entity_poly.entity_id
_entity_poly.type
_entity_poly.pdbx_seq_one_letter_code
_entity_poly.pdbx_strand_id
1 'polypeptide(L)'
;MALFISEPGSHTTYAACMPRGWQGPTYLFPGSSVAGDPISSGLRSGDGFIFQLPGIPSYNTPSGQVTMTYHRSRSNPRYSFSMRVEHGGSRRTESFEWRISSEARSSACSMVWELVSLGRTSKSDSHRSRSYEVVAMIHEDNTLSGSVSVQRSGGFQFLGRATTGSMGYHWTVTALMSSVAILQNASRE
;
A
#
# COMPACT_ATOMS: atom_id res chain seq x y z
N MET A 1 -0.51 -19.16 -1.03
CA MET A 1 0.74 -18.37 -1.22
C MET A 1 0.86 -17.41 -0.06
N ALA A 2 2.08 -17.10 0.39
CA ALA A 2 2.32 -16.11 1.45
C ALA A 2 3.49 -15.20 1.07
N LEU A 3 3.39 -13.93 1.45
CA LEU A 3 4.48 -12.96 1.40
C LEU A 3 4.84 -12.57 2.83
N PHE A 4 6.13 -12.54 3.12
CA PHE A 4 6.65 -12.12 4.43
C PHE A 4 7.27 -10.74 4.27
N ILE A 5 6.83 -9.80 5.10
CA ILE A 5 7.19 -8.39 5.03
C ILE A 5 8.09 -8.09 6.24
N SER A 6 9.32 -7.67 5.95
CA SER A 6 10.34 -7.30 6.95
C SER A 6 11.05 -6.04 6.50
N GLU A 7 11.56 -5.26 7.45
CA GLU A 7 12.59 -4.28 7.13
C GLU A 7 13.89 -5.00 6.73
N PRO A 8 14.75 -4.41 5.88
CA PRO A 8 16.01 -5.03 5.49
C PRO A 8 16.86 -5.41 6.72
N GLY A 9 17.28 -6.67 6.80
CA GLY A 9 18.08 -7.18 7.92
C GLY A 9 17.32 -7.40 9.23
N SER A 10 15.99 -7.27 9.23
CA SER A 10 15.15 -7.46 10.42
C SER A 10 14.32 -8.75 10.37
N HIS A 11 13.66 -9.08 11.48
CA HIS A 11 12.66 -10.13 11.52
C HIS A 11 11.37 -9.71 10.79
N THR A 12 10.64 -10.70 10.27
CA THR A 12 9.34 -10.47 9.64
C THR A 12 8.33 -9.82 10.58
N THR A 13 7.83 -8.65 10.17
CA THR A 13 6.87 -7.83 10.91
C THR A 13 5.43 -8.19 10.54
N TYR A 14 5.18 -8.59 9.29
CA TYR A 14 3.86 -9.00 8.83
C TYR A 14 3.94 -10.17 7.85
N ALA A 15 2.89 -10.99 7.84
CA ALA A 15 2.69 -12.03 6.84
C ALA A 15 1.40 -11.75 6.06
N ALA A 16 1.49 -11.60 4.74
CA ALA A 16 0.34 -11.47 3.85
C ALA A 16 0.04 -12.83 3.20
N CYS A 17 -1.10 -13.43 3.54
CA CYS A 17 -1.56 -14.70 3.00
C CYS A 17 -2.56 -14.48 1.85
N MET A 18 -2.33 -15.16 0.73
CA MET A 18 -3.22 -15.23 -0.41
C MET A 18 -3.56 -16.71 -0.68
N PRO A 19 -4.64 -17.24 -0.08
CA PRO A 19 -4.96 -18.68 -0.14
C PRO A 19 -5.29 -19.15 -1.56
N ARG A 20 -5.86 -18.27 -2.39
CA ARG A 20 -6.19 -18.56 -3.80
C ARG A 20 -5.15 -17.98 -4.79
N GLY A 21 -3.92 -17.75 -4.33
CA GLY A 21 -2.85 -17.13 -5.12
C GLY A 21 -3.11 -15.66 -5.43
N TRP A 22 -2.36 -15.09 -6.39
CA TRP A 22 -2.38 -13.65 -6.73
C TRP A 22 -3.77 -13.11 -7.13
N GLN A 23 -4.70 -13.97 -7.53
CA GLN A 23 -6.05 -13.56 -7.93
C GLN A 23 -7.07 -13.61 -6.79
N GLY A 24 -6.66 -14.06 -5.61
CA GLY A 24 -7.51 -14.27 -4.46
C GLY A 24 -7.63 -13.08 -3.51
N PRO A 25 -8.42 -13.25 -2.43
CA PRO A 25 -8.36 -12.35 -1.30
C PRO A 25 -6.97 -12.38 -0.65
N THR A 26 -6.62 -11.28 0.01
CA THR A 26 -5.37 -11.10 0.76
C THR A 26 -5.71 -10.93 2.23
N TYR A 27 -4.97 -11.58 3.11
CA TYR A 27 -5.14 -11.48 4.56
C TYR A 27 -3.80 -11.11 5.19
N LEU A 28 -3.77 -10.06 5.98
CA LEU A 28 -2.57 -9.61 6.69
C LEU A 28 -2.59 -10.12 8.12
N PHE A 29 -1.49 -10.75 8.54
CA PHE A 29 -1.27 -11.25 9.88
C PHE A 29 -0.11 -10.49 10.53
N PRO A 30 -0.18 -10.23 11.84
CA PRO A 30 0.94 -9.67 12.57
C PRO A 30 2.03 -10.73 12.77
N GLY A 31 3.30 -10.31 12.63
CA GLY A 31 4.47 -11.15 12.85
C GLY A 31 4.84 -12.06 11.68
N SER A 32 5.62 -13.10 11.98
CA SER A 32 6.30 -13.95 11.00
C SER A 32 5.53 -15.20 10.56
N SER A 33 4.28 -15.37 11.02
CA SER A 33 3.49 -16.57 10.73
C SER A 33 2.04 -16.25 10.36
N VAL A 34 1.43 -17.12 9.57
CA VAL A 34 0.00 -17.08 9.25
C VAL A 34 -0.73 -17.87 10.34
N ALA A 35 -0.90 -17.23 11.49
CA ALA A 35 -1.54 -17.83 12.67
C ALA A 35 -2.42 -16.80 13.38
N GLY A 36 -3.50 -17.28 14.00
CA GLY A 36 -4.50 -16.43 14.66
C GLY A 36 -5.42 -15.71 13.67
N ASP A 37 -6.01 -14.60 14.12
CA ASP A 37 -6.91 -13.79 13.31
C ASP A 37 -6.15 -12.76 12.47
N PRO A 38 -6.52 -12.56 11.19
CA PRO A 38 -5.90 -11.54 10.37
C PRO A 38 -6.25 -10.14 10.89
N ILE A 39 -5.25 -9.26 10.95
CA ILE A 39 -5.44 -7.84 11.29
C ILE A 39 -6.08 -7.06 10.16
N SER A 40 -6.01 -7.54 8.91
CA SER A 40 -6.70 -6.91 7.79
C SER A 40 -7.01 -7.93 6.70
N SER A 41 -8.07 -7.68 5.94
CA SER A 41 -8.39 -8.45 4.74
C SER A 41 -8.62 -7.51 3.57
N GLY A 42 -8.09 -7.87 2.40
CA GLY A 42 -8.23 -7.18 1.14
C GLY A 42 -8.95 -8.05 0.13
N LEU A 43 -9.91 -7.48 -0.59
CA LEU A 43 -10.60 -8.14 -1.68
C LEU A 43 -10.76 -7.21 -2.87
N ARG A 44 -10.72 -7.76 -4.07
CA ARG A 44 -11.01 -7.02 -5.29
C ARG A 44 -12.50 -6.73 -5.38
N SER A 45 -12.87 -5.50 -5.74
CA SER A 45 -14.25 -5.06 -5.88
C SER A 45 -14.40 -4.16 -7.11
N GLY A 46 -15.01 -4.70 -8.17
CA GLY A 46 -15.06 -4.03 -9.47
C GLY A 46 -13.65 -3.78 -10.03
N ASP A 47 -13.37 -2.53 -10.38
CA ASP A 47 -12.03 -2.08 -10.80
C ASP A 47 -11.11 -1.78 -9.61
N GLY A 48 -11.61 -1.77 -8.38
CA GLY A 48 -10.86 -1.40 -7.19
C GLY A 48 -10.59 -2.55 -6.21
N PHE A 49 -10.23 -2.15 -5.00
CA PHE A 49 -10.00 -3.02 -3.86
C PHE A 49 -10.66 -2.44 -2.62
N ILE A 50 -11.08 -3.33 -1.73
CA ILE A 50 -11.65 -2.98 -0.43
C ILE A 50 -10.78 -3.63 0.64
N PHE A 51 -10.35 -2.82 1.61
CA PHE A 51 -9.57 -3.25 2.77
C PHE A 51 -10.41 -3.10 4.04
N GLN A 52 -10.50 -4.18 4.81
CA GLN A 52 -11.10 -4.17 6.15
C GLN A 52 -10.00 -3.90 7.17
N LEU A 53 -10.24 -2.94 8.07
CA LEU A 53 -9.30 -2.52 9.10
C LEU A 53 -9.83 -2.91 10.48
N PRO A 54 -8.95 -3.36 11.38
CA PRO A 54 -9.36 -3.88 12.67
C PRO A 54 -9.75 -2.73 13.60
N GLY A 55 -10.66 -2.97 14.54
CA GLY A 55 -10.79 -2.07 15.68
C GLY A 55 -9.54 -2.17 16.57
N ILE A 56 -9.07 -1.04 17.09
CA ILE A 56 -7.96 -1.01 18.05
C ILE A 56 -8.49 -0.44 19.37
N PRO A 57 -8.93 -1.31 20.30
CA PRO A 57 -9.57 -0.89 21.55
C PRO A 57 -8.68 0.02 22.40
N SER A 58 -7.37 -0.25 22.45
CA SER A 58 -6.39 0.52 23.23
C SER A 58 -6.27 1.99 22.81
N TYR A 59 -6.69 2.33 21.59
CA TYR A 59 -6.67 3.69 21.05
C TYR A 59 -8.07 4.22 20.69
N ASN A 60 -9.12 3.54 21.17
CA ASN A 60 -10.52 3.82 20.85
C ASN A 60 -10.75 4.05 19.34
N THR A 61 -10.09 3.24 18.52
CA THR A 61 -10.18 3.33 17.06
C THR A 61 -11.16 2.25 16.59
N PRO A 62 -12.33 2.61 16.03
CA PRO A 62 -13.29 1.63 15.56
C PRO A 62 -12.74 0.85 14.35
N SER A 63 -13.29 -0.34 14.10
CA SER A 63 -13.09 -1.03 12.83
C SER A 63 -13.56 -0.16 11.68
N GLY A 64 -12.91 -0.29 10.53
CA GLY A 64 -13.20 0.55 9.38
C GLY A 64 -13.00 -0.17 8.06
N GLN A 65 -13.39 0.50 6.99
CA GLN A 65 -13.20 0.03 5.63
C GLN A 65 -12.56 1.14 4.80
N VAL A 66 -11.58 0.78 3.97
CA VAL A 66 -10.98 1.68 2.98
C VAL A 66 -11.22 1.11 1.60
N THR A 67 -11.78 1.92 0.71
CA THR A 67 -11.96 1.60 -0.70
C THR A 67 -10.86 2.27 -1.50
N MET A 68 -10.13 1.48 -2.27
CA MET A 68 -9.14 1.93 -3.24
C MET A 68 -9.70 1.76 -4.64
N THR A 69 -9.73 2.84 -5.41
CA THR A 69 -10.19 2.83 -6.81
C THR A 69 -9.00 2.80 -7.74
N TYR A 70 -9.04 1.94 -8.76
CA TYR A 70 -8.07 1.96 -9.85
C TYR A 70 -8.59 2.82 -10.99
N HIS A 71 -7.86 3.88 -11.33
CA HIS A 71 -8.07 4.65 -12.54
C HIS A 71 -7.21 4.06 -13.66
N ARG A 72 -7.84 3.25 -14.51
CA ARG A 72 -7.17 2.63 -15.65
C ARG A 72 -6.87 3.68 -16.72
N SER A 73 -5.60 3.89 -17.00
CA SER A 73 -5.13 4.73 -18.10
C SER A 73 -3.84 4.14 -18.66
N ARG A 74 -3.73 4.07 -19.99
CA ARG A 74 -2.54 3.51 -20.66
C ARG A 74 -1.26 4.29 -20.35
N SER A 75 -1.37 5.62 -20.22
CA SER A 75 -0.20 6.49 -20.04
C SER A 75 0.02 6.94 -18.59
N ASN A 76 -1.00 6.77 -17.74
CA ASN A 76 -1.03 7.34 -16.39
C ASN A 76 -1.99 6.57 -15.46
N PRO A 77 -1.73 5.26 -15.23
CA PRO A 77 -2.53 4.45 -14.32
C PRO A 77 -2.33 4.91 -12.87
N ARG A 78 -3.39 4.90 -12.07
CA ARG A 78 -3.38 5.40 -10.69
C ARG A 78 -4.26 4.56 -9.78
N TYR A 79 -3.86 4.40 -8.52
CA TYR A 79 -4.74 3.86 -7.48
C TYR A 79 -4.95 4.91 -6.41
N SER A 80 -6.19 5.24 -6.10
CA SER A 80 -6.51 6.34 -5.18
C SER A 80 -7.39 5.85 -4.05
N PHE A 81 -7.13 6.33 -2.84
CA PHE A 81 -7.97 6.07 -1.66
C PHE A 81 -7.95 7.27 -0.72
N SER A 82 -8.94 7.35 0.17
CA SER A 82 -8.98 8.36 1.23
C SER A 82 -9.24 7.69 2.56
N MET A 83 -8.60 8.18 3.61
CA MET A 83 -8.82 7.66 4.96
C MET A 83 -8.48 8.69 6.02
N ARG A 84 -8.94 8.43 7.25
CA ARG A 84 -8.53 9.21 8.42
C ARG A 84 -7.12 8.78 8.84
N VAL A 85 -6.24 9.78 9.01
CA VAL A 85 -4.85 9.60 9.45
C VAL A 85 -4.58 10.48 10.65
N GLU A 86 -3.57 10.10 11.43
CA GLU A 86 -3.06 10.91 12.53
C GLU A 86 -2.19 12.06 11.99
N HIS A 87 -2.29 13.24 12.63
CA HIS A 87 -1.54 14.42 12.28
C HIS A 87 -1.46 15.38 13.47
N GLY A 88 -0.26 15.53 14.06
CA GLY A 88 0.01 16.51 15.12
C GLY A 88 -0.93 16.38 16.33
N GLY A 89 -1.26 15.15 16.74
CA GLY A 89 -2.18 14.88 17.85
C GLY A 89 -3.67 14.96 17.50
N SER A 90 -4.02 15.24 16.24
CA SER A 90 -5.40 15.25 15.73
C SER A 90 -5.59 14.17 14.65
N ARG A 91 -6.85 13.83 14.31
CA ARG A 91 -7.18 12.95 13.18
C ARG A 91 -7.82 13.77 12.06
N ARG A 92 -7.38 13.56 10.82
CA ARG A 92 -7.96 14.22 9.64
C ARG A 92 -8.07 13.28 8.46
N THR A 93 -9.05 13.51 7.58
CA THR A 93 -9.15 12.78 6.31
C THR A 93 -8.13 13.33 5.31
N GLU A 94 -7.33 12.44 4.75
CA GLU A 94 -6.41 12.73 3.66
C GLU A 94 -6.69 11.83 2.46
N SER A 95 -6.31 12.29 1.27
CA SER A 95 -6.32 11.49 0.04
C SER A 95 -4.92 11.06 -0.32
N PHE A 96 -4.83 9.85 -0.87
CA PHE A 96 -3.61 9.21 -1.30
C PHE A 96 -3.74 8.70 -2.72
N GLU A 97 -2.64 8.71 -3.45
CA GLU A 97 -2.59 8.19 -4.81
C GLU A 97 -1.27 7.46 -5.07
N TRP A 98 -1.36 6.20 -5.45
CA TRP A 98 -0.27 5.46 -6.08
C TRP A 98 -0.15 5.89 -7.55
N ARG A 99 1.06 6.28 -7.94
CA ARG A 99 1.42 6.66 -9.31
C ARG A 99 2.70 5.94 -9.73
N ILE A 100 2.89 5.76 -11.02
CA ILE A 100 4.20 5.35 -11.54
C ILE A 100 5.18 6.51 -11.35
N SER A 101 6.33 6.23 -10.72
CA SER A 101 7.41 7.20 -10.54
C SER A 101 7.92 7.71 -11.89
N SER A 102 8.25 8.99 -11.98
CA SER A 102 8.94 9.54 -13.14
C SER A 102 10.35 8.97 -13.31
N GLU A 103 11.00 8.56 -12.21
CA GLU A 103 12.37 8.03 -12.19
C GLU A 103 12.44 6.56 -12.64
N ALA A 104 11.32 5.82 -12.54
CA ALA A 104 11.20 4.47 -13.10
C ALA A 104 11.33 4.45 -14.63
N ARG A 105 11.11 5.59 -15.30
CA ARG A 105 11.24 5.66 -16.77
C ARG A 105 12.70 5.78 -17.24
N SER A 106 13.65 6.08 -16.35
CA SER A 106 15.06 6.34 -16.70
C SER A 106 16.07 5.36 -16.09
N SER A 107 15.66 4.44 -15.22
CA SER A 107 16.53 3.53 -14.48
C SER A 107 16.27 2.05 -14.81
N ALA A 108 17.22 1.17 -14.45
CA ALA A 108 17.15 -0.27 -14.67
C ALA A 108 16.09 -1.02 -13.80
N CYS A 109 15.29 -0.29 -13.02
CA CYS A 109 14.17 -0.83 -12.24
C CYS A 109 12.92 -0.91 -13.14
N SER A 110 12.29 -2.08 -13.24
CA SER A 110 11.22 -2.35 -14.21
C SER A 110 9.88 -1.66 -13.87
N MET A 111 9.63 -1.35 -12.60
CA MET A 111 8.44 -0.60 -12.18
C MET A 111 8.61 -0.04 -10.77
N VAL A 112 8.47 1.27 -10.61
CA VAL A 112 8.43 1.92 -9.29
C VAL A 112 7.08 2.62 -9.13
N TRP A 113 6.30 2.21 -8.15
CA TRP A 113 5.08 2.89 -7.73
C TRP A 113 5.40 3.76 -6.51
N GLU A 114 4.92 4.98 -6.51
CA GLU A 114 5.04 5.93 -5.41
C GLU A 114 3.66 6.24 -4.85
N LEU A 115 3.52 6.14 -3.54
CA LEU A 115 2.33 6.57 -2.82
C LEU A 115 2.50 8.03 -2.42
N VAL A 116 1.59 8.85 -2.91
CA VAL A 116 1.63 10.28 -2.70
C VAL A 116 0.49 10.70 -1.80
N SER A 117 0.78 11.44 -0.74
CA SER A 117 -0.21 12.17 0.03
C SER A 117 -0.61 13.45 -0.71
N LEU A 118 -1.90 13.58 -0.99
CA LEU A 118 -2.49 14.77 -1.63
C LEU A 118 -2.96 15.80 -0.59
N GLY A 119 -2.71 15.55 0.69
CA GLY A 119 -3.16 16.39 1.80
C GLY A 119 -4.66 16.27 2.08
N ARG A 120 -5.22 17.33 2.68
CA ARG A 120 -6.62 17.37 3.13
C ARG A 120 -7.56 17.36 1.93
N THR A 121 -8.66 16.62 2.06
CA THR A 121 -9.80 16.72 1.16
C THR A 121 -10.55 18.04 1.40
N SER A 122 -10.02 19.18 0.96
CA SER A 122 -10.79 20.44 0.93
C SER A 122 -11.60 20.54 -0.35
N LYS A 123 -12.91 20.80 -0.23
CA LYS A 123 -13.80 21.09 -1.37
C LYS A 123 -13.57 22.46 -2.01
N SER A 124 -12.62 23.25 -1.52
CA SER A 124 -12.40 24.62 -1.98
C SER A 124 -10.94 24.99 -1.77
N ASP A 125 -10.08 24.67 -2.73
CA ASP A 125 -8.85 25.45 -2.93
C ASP A 125 -8.27 25.16 -4.32
N SER A 126 -8.72 25.92 -5.31
CA SER A 126 -8.24 25.85 -6.70
C SER A 126 -6.93 26.62 -6.92
N HIS A 127 -6.34 27.23 -5.89
CA HIS A 127 -5.17 28.11 -6.05
C HIS A 127 -3.96 27.83 -5.16
N ARG A 128 -4.01 26.84 -4.26
CA ARG A 128 -2.78 26.39 -3.58
C ARG A 128 -2.06 25.37 -4.44
N SER A 129 -0.80 25.63 -4.75
CA SER A 129 0.13 24.63 -5.28
C SER A 129 -0.02 23.38 -4.41
N ARG A 130 -0.57 22.30 -4.96
CA ARG A 130 -0.78 21.05 -4.21
C ARG A 130 0.61 20.53 -3.83
N SER A 131 1.08 20.85 -2.64
CA SER A 131 2.28 20.24 -2.08
C SER A 131 1.94 18.79 -1.83
N TYR A 132 2.39 17.93 -2.73
CA TYR A 132 2.24 16.50 -2.60
C TYR A 132 3.51 15.96 -1.97
N GLU A 133 3.36 14.98 -1.08
CA GLU A 133 4.46 14.35 -0.37
C GLU A 133 4.49 12.87 -0.74
N VAL A 134 5.63 12.36 -1.17
CA VAL A 134 5.80 10.91 -1.34
C VAL A 134 5.97 10.28 0.03
N VAL A 135 5.06 9.38 0.38
CA VAL A 135 4.94 8.76 1.72
C VAL A 135 5.23 7.26 1.72
N ALA A 136 5.23 6.61 0.56
CA ALA A 136 5.74 5.25 0.41
C ALA A 136 6.16 4.98 -1.03
N MET A 137 6.92 3.92 -1.25
CA MET A 137 7.27 3.42 -2.57
C MET A 137 7.26 1.89 -2.62
N ILE A 138 7.03 1.35 -3.81
CA ILE A 138 7.20 -0.06 -4.15
C ILE A 138 8.14 -0.12 -5.34
N HIS A 139 9.16 -0.96 -5.26
CA HIS A 139 10.03 -1.27 -6.40
C HIS A 139 10.10 -2.78 -6.59
N GLU A 140 10.27 -3.21 -7.83
CA GLU A 140 10.56 -4.60 -8.19
C GLU A 140 12.01 -4.68 -8.67
N ASP A 141 12.79 -5.57 -8.06
CA ASP A 141 14.18 -5.81 -8.42
C ASP A 141 14.23 -6.80 -9.58
N ASN A 142 14.59 -6.32 -10.76
CA ASN A 142 14.79 -7.20 -11.92
C ASN A 142 16.23 -7.74 -11.90
N THR A 143 16.56 -8.60 -10.94
CA THR A 143 17.86 -9.28 -10.96
C THR A 143 17.81 -10.51 -11.87
N LEU A 144 18.34 -10.31 -13.08
CA LEU A 144 18.83 -11.32 -14.04
C LEU A 144 17.87 -12.46 -14.43
N SER A 145 17.14 -12.21 -15.52
CA SER A 145 16.69 -13.20 -16.50
C SER A 145 17.72 -14.33 -16.68
N GLY A 146 17.35 -15.55 -16.30
CA GLY A 146 18.17 -16.74 -16.58
C GLY A 146 17.76 -18.04 -15.88
N SER A 147 16.97 -17.98 -14.80
CA SER A 147 16.50 -19.18 -14.10
C SER A 147 14.98 -19.31 -14.14
N VAL A 148 14.50 -20.52 -14.45
CA VAL A 148 13.08 -20.89 -14.61
C VAL A 148 12.31 -20.85 -13.28
N SER A 149 12.97 -20.54 -12.15
CA SER A 149 12.33 -20.20 -10.88
C SER A 149 12.27 -18.68 -10.69
N VAL A 150 11.19 -18.06 -11.16
CA VAL A 150 10.93 -16.62 -11.04
C VAL A 150 10.75 -16.24 -9.56
N GLN A 151 11.83 -15.90 -8.87
CA GLN A 151 11.79 -15.29 -7.55
C GLN A 151 11.72 -13.77 -7.75
N ARG A 152 10.50 -13.23 -7.81
CA ARG A 152 10.29 -11.76 -7.82
C ARG A 152 10.67 -11.22 -6.45
N SER A 153 11.80 -10.53 -6.37
CA SER A 153 12.16 -9.71 -5.22
C SER A 153 11.77 -8.26 -5.48
N GLY A 154 11.39 -7.56 -4.43
CA GLY A 154 11.03 -6.16 -4.49
C GLY A 154 10.89 -5.62 -3.09
N GLY A 155 10.93 -4.30 -2.95
CA GLY A 155 10.88 -3.64 -1.66
C GLY A 155 9.67 -2.73 -1.53
N PHE A 156 9.19 -2.62 -0.30
CA PHE A 156 8.27 -1.57 0.12
C PHE A 156 9.00 -0.69 1.13
N GLN A 157 8.93 0.62 0.96
CA GLN A 157 9.60 1.57 1.85
C GLN A 157 8.66 2.71 2.21
N PHE A 158 8.59 3.06 3.49
CA PHE A 158 7.97 4.31 3.94
C PHE A 158 8.91 5.49 3.67
N LEU A 159 8.34 6.61 3.24
CA LEU A 159 9.06 7.84 2.90
C LEU A 159 8.43 9.04 3.61
N GLY A 160 9.16 10.16 3.67
CA GLY A 160 8.66 11.38 4.30
C GLY A 160 8.19 11.14 5.75
N ARG A 161 7.09 11.78 6.14
CA ARG A 161 6.53 11.66 7.50
C ARG A 161 5.99 10.27 7.85
N ALA A 162 5.78 9.40 6.89
CA ALA A 162 5.31 8.03 7.16
C ALA A 162 6.35 7.20 7.92
N THR A 163 7.64 7.52 7.76
CA THR A 163 8.76 6.82 8.41
C THR A 163 8.70 6.85 9.92
N THR A 164 8.07 7.87 10.51
CA THR A 164 7.96 8.05 11.96
C THR A 164 6.68 7.47 12.55
N GLY A 165 5.87 6.77 11.76
CA GLY A 165 4.56 6.27 12.18
C GLY A 165 3.51 7.37 12.39
N SER A 166 3.83 8.61 12.03
CA SER A 166 3.00 9.80 12.33
C SER A 166 1.59 9.77 11.72
N MET A 167 1.35 8.90 10.73
CA MET A 167 0.09 8.76 10.02
C MET A 167 -0.88 7.77 10.67
N GLY A 168 -0.41 7.02 11.67
CA GLY A 168 -1.20 6.08 12.46
C GLY A 168 -1.25 4.66 11.87
N TYR A 169 -1.58 3.69 12.74
CA TYR A 169 -1.53 2.26 12.42
C TYR A 169 -2.42 1.84 11.24
N HIS A 170 -3.66 2.34 11.18
CA HIS A 170 -4.58 2.03 10.08
C HIS A 170 -4.00 2.45 8.73
N TRP A 171 -3.31 3.58 8.67
CA TRP A 171 -2.67 4.04 7.45
C TRP A 171 -1.52 3.11 7.04
N THR A 172 -0.67 2.69 7.98
CA THR A 172 0.41 1.72 7.75
C THR A 172 -0.14 0.41 7.17
N VAL A 173 -1.19 -0.15 7.77
CA VAL A 173 -1.85 -1.38 7.29
C VAL A 173 -2.43 -1.18 5.89
N THR A 174 -3.09 -0.04 5.65
CA THR A 174 -3.67 0.27 4.34
C THR A 174 -2.60 0.42 3.26
N ALA A 175 -1.50 1.11 3.56
CA ALA A 175 -0.37 1.29 2.64
C ALA A 175 0.23 -0.08 2.23
N LEU A 176 0.46 -0.97 3.20
CA LEU A 176 0.95 -2.33 2.95
C LEU A 176 -0.07 -3.18 2.17
N MET A 177 -1.35 -3.13 2.53
CA MET A 177 -2.37 -3.90 1.81
C MET A 177 -2.57 -3.40 0.37
N SER A 178 -2.48 -2.08 0.18
CA SER A 178 -2.57 -1.47 -1.15
C SER A 178 -1.37 -1.82 -2.04
N SER A 179 -0.17 -1.98 -1.48
CA SER A 179 0.99 -2.40 -2.26
C SER A 179 0.84 -3.84 -2.76
N VAL A 180 0.39 -4.76 -1.90
CA VAL A 180 0.08 -6.14 -2.30
C VAL A 180 -1.01 -6.17 -3.37
N ALA A 181 -2.05 -5.36 -3.23
CA ALA A 181 -3.13 -5.26 -4.22
C ALA A 181 -2.63 -4.78 -5.60
N ILE A 182 -1.68 -3.83 -5.64
CA ILE A 182 -1.06 -3.38 -6.89
C ILE A 182 -0.27 -4.50 -7.54
N LEU A 183 0.52 -5.26 -6.77
CA LEU A 183 1.26 -6.43 -7.27
C LEU A 183 0.31 -7.53 -7.78
N GLN A 184 -0.80 -7.77 -7.08
CA GLN A 184 -1.85 -8.68 -7.54
C GLN A 184 -2.44 -8.24 -8.88
N ASN A 185 -2.68 -6.95 -9.07
CA ASN A 185 -3.21 -6.44 -10.34
C ASN A 185 -2.17 -6.51 -11.47
N ALA A 186 -0.90 -6.20 -11.18
CA ALA A 186 0.20 -6.30 -12.15
C ALA A 186 0.48 -7.74 -12.59
N SER A 187 0.25 -8.73 -11.73
CA SER A 187 0.42 -10.16 -12.08
C SER A 187 -0.64 -10.71 -13.04
N ARG A 188 -1.68 -9.93 -13.36
CA ARG A 188 -2.78 -10.32 -14.26
C ARG A 188 -2.65 -9.77 -15.67
N GLU A 189 -1.87 -8.70 -15.85
CA GLU A 189 -1.58 -8.10 -17.16
C GLU A 189 -0.37 -8.81 -17.80
#